data_AF-A0A3N5U941-F1
#
_entry.id   AF-A0A3N5U941-F1
#
_cell.length_a   1.000
_cell.length_b   1.000
_cell.length_c   1.000
_cell.angle_alpha   90.00
_cell.angle_beta   90.00
_cell.angle_gamma   90.00
#
_symmetry.space_group_name_H-M   'P 1'
#
loop_
_entity.id
_entity.type
_entity.pdbx_description
1 polymer ?
#
loop_
_entity_poly.entity_id
_entity_poly.type
_entity_poly.pdbx_seq_one_letter_code
_entity_poly.pdbx_strand_id
1 'polypeptide(L)'
;AERVIPVYGTLMSTWPVAGGVLVDNGVLYTAAGIANYDGTYLYALDARTGQVKWHNSTSGHLDADARTGVSLQGHLLLHGGKLYLAGGSSVSPAAYDAATGRCLNDGKDLANCLSRSPRGWELSLLADQVVACGKPFYGHPAYGVYDNSVFNRVFIAPMGDQTVAWAADFNVHKVMGFKNFDWQGLAAKVAKPENRFVVNWGKIAPSTKPAWSVQFEQVHAMAACTNAIVLATDTELVALNPTDGSVQWKLPLPQPPTPWGLAVDNAGRVAVTLVDGKVLCFGQGLGAI
;
A
#
# COMPACT_ATOMS: atom_id res chain seq x y z
N ALA A 1 -17.33 -16.45 22.22
CA ALA A 1 -18.43 -16.13 21.30
C ALA A 1 -17.84 -15.42 20.09
N GLU A 2 -18.28 -15.74 18.88
CA GLU A 2 -17.89 -15.00 17.67
C GLU A 2 -18.44 -13.57 17.77
N ARG A 3 -17.56 -12.57 17.75
CA ARG A 3 -17.94 -11.15 17.80
C ARG A 3 -18.03 -10.64 16.36
N VAL A 4 -19.21 -10.14 15.99
CA VAL A 4 -19.47 -9.54 14.69
C VAL A 4 -19.96 -8.11 14.83
N ILE A 5 -19.66 -7.29 13.84
CA ILE A 5 -20.10 -5.90 13.74
C ILE A 5 -20.74 -5.62 12.38
N PRO A 6 -21.67 -4.65 12.30
CA PRO A 6 -22.22 -4.20 11.03
C PRO A 6 -21.20 -3.36 10.27
N VAL A 7 -20.85 -3.77 9.05
CA VAL A 7 -20.00 -3.02 8.12
C VAL A 7 -20.67 -2.98 6.76
N TYR A 8 -21.02 -1.76 6.30
CA TYR A 8 -21.69 -1.49 5.03
C TYR A 8 -22.93 -2.38 4.75
N GLY A 9 -23.75 -2.61 5.78
CA GLY A 9 -24.97 -3.43 5.64
C GLY A 9 -24.75 -4.94 5.73
N THR A 10 -23.54 -5.41 6.04
CA THR A 10 -23.22 -6.83 6.25
C THR A 10 -22.63 -7.05 7.64
N LEU A 11 -22.66 -8.29 8.15
CA LEU A 11 -21.99 -8.66 9.39
C LEU A 11 -20.58 -9.19 9.08
N MET A 12 -19.59 -8.68 9.79
CA MET A 12 -18.19 -9.09 9.66
C MET A 12 -17.58 -9.33 11.04
N SER A 13 -16.58 -10.21 11.13
CA SER A 13 -15.75 -10.39 12.32
C SER A 13 -15.20 -9.05 12.81
N THR A 14 -15.03 -8.89 14.13
CA THR A 14 -14.27 -7.75 14.69
C THR A 14 -12.77 -7.81 14.37
N TRP A 15 -12.29 -8.95 13.88
CA TRP A 15 -10.90 -9.17 13.47
C TRP A 15 -10.81 -9.75 12.06
N PRO A 16 -11.23 -8.99 11.02
CA PRO A 16 -11.02 -9.41 9.65
C PRO A 16 -9.52 -9.38 9.33
N VAL A 17 -9.06 -10.29 8.48
CA VAL A 17 -7.69 -10.28 7.94
C VAL A 17 -7.63 -9.29 6.78
N ALA A 18 -7.70 -7.99 7.11
CA ALA A 18 -7.89 -6.94 6.12
C ALA A 18 -6.60 -6.16 5.79
N GLY A 19 -5.47 -6.51 6.41
CA GLY A 19 -4.16 -5.90 6.13
C GLY A 19 -3.49 -6.39 4.84
N GLY A 20 -4.16 -7.28 4.11
CA GLY A 20 -3.59 -8.02 3.00
C GLY A 20 -2.64 -9.14 3.45
N VAL A 21 -1.99 -9.73 2.46
CA VAL A 21 -1.01 -10.79 2.63
C VAL A 21 0.28 -10.36 1.94
N LEU A 22 1.36 -10.27 2.69
CA LEU A 22 2.69 -9.94 2.17
C LEU A 22 3.58 -11.17 2.31
N VAL A 23 4.24 -11.59 1.23
CA VAL A 23 5.16 -12.73 1.27
C VAL A 23 6.56 -12.27 0.89
N ASP A 24 7.54 -12.59 1.72
CA ASP A 24 8.96 -12.36 1.45
C ASP A 24 9.79 -13.52 1.98
N ASN A 25 10.72 -14.04 1.17
CA ASN A 25 11.67 -15.09 1.56
C ASN A 25 11.05 -16.29 2.30
N GLY A 26 9.87 -16.76 1.87
CA GLY A 26 9.17 -17.89 2.49
C GLY A 26 8.47 -17.58 3.83
N VAL A 27 8.36 -16.30 4.20
CA VAL A 27 7.57 -15.81 5.32
C VAL A 27 6.34 -15.08 4.79
N LEU A 28 5.17 -15.43 5.30
CA LEU A 28 3.90 -14.75 5.03
C LEU A 28 3.55 -13.87 6.22
N TYR A 29 3.38 -12.58 5.98
CA TYR A 29 2.92 -11.60 6.97
C TYR A 29 1.47 -11.21 6.71
N THR A 30 0.69 -11.15 7.77
CA THR A 30 -0.69 -10.65 7.70
C THR A 30 -1.10 -10.01 9.03
N ALA A 31 -2.20 -9.26 9.00
CA ALA A 31 -2.71 -8.59 10.18
C ALA A 31 -4.25 -8.60 10.21
N ALA A 32 -4.80 -8.75 11.42
CA ALA A 32 -6.22 -8.86 11.68
C ALA A 32 -6.68 -7.84 12.73
N GLY A 33 -7.83 -7.21 12.51
CA GLY A 33 -8.37 -6.16 13.37
C GLY A 33 -9.08 -5.05 12.58
N ILE A 34 -9.66 -4.09 13.30
CA ILE A 34 -10.22 -2.86 12.72
C ILE A 34 -9.81 -1.70 13.61
N ALA A 35 -10.44 -1.59 14.77
CA ALA A 35 -10.15 -0.58 15.76
C ALA A 35 -9.28 -1.17 16.88
N ASN A 36 -8.29 -0.41 17.32
CA ASN A 36 -7.30 -0.83 18.31
C ASN A 36 -7.92 -1.39 19.61
N TYR A 37 -9.04 -0.83 20.08
CA TYR A 37 -9.67 -1.20 21.34
C TYR A 37 -10.21 -2.63 21.35
N ASP A 38 -10.61 -3.17 20.19
CA ASP A 38 -10.99 -4.58 20.04
C ASP A 38 -9.78 -5.49 19.82
N GLY A 39 -8.59 -4.93 19.57
CA GLY A 39 -7.35 -5.64 19.32
C GLY A 39 -6.90 -5.57 17.85
N THR A 40 -5.59 -5.49 17.67
CA THR A 40 -4.92 -5.65 16.37
C THR A 40 -3.84 -6.70 16.53
N TYR A 41 -3.88 -7.69 15.65
CA TYR A 41 -3.02 -8.87 15.69
C TYR A 41 -2.19 -8.96 14.44
N LEU A 42 -0.90 -9.22 14.58
CA LEU A 42 0.00 -9.48 13.44
C LEU A 42 0.51 -10.91 13.52
N TYR A 43 0.69 -11.53 12.37
CA TYR A 43 1.23 -12.87 12.25
C TYR A 43 2.32 -12.90 11.20
N ALA A 44 3.41 -13.60 11.50
CA ALA A 44 4.30 -14.17 10.50
C ALA A 44 4.14 -15.68 10.50
N LEU A 45 3.90 -16.22 9.32
CA LEU A 45 3.69 -17.64 9.09
C LEU A 45 4.77 -18.16 8.13
N ASP A 46 5.08 -19.44 8.21
CA ASP A 46 5.73 -20.13 7.11
C ASP A 46 4.81 -20.12 5.88
N ALA A 47 5.27 -19.54 4.78
CA ALA A 47 4.41 -19.31 3.61
C ALA A 47 3.93 -20.61 2.94
N ARG A 48 4.63 -21.73 3.16
CA ARG A 48 4.28 -23.03 2.58
C ARG A 48 3.34 -23.83 3.46
N THR A 49 3.57 -23.83 4.78
CA THR A 49 2.86 -24.69 5.73
C THR A 49 1.79 -23.98 6.52
N GLY A 50 1.80 -22.64 6.54
CA GLY A 50 0.91 -21.83 7.38
C GLY A 50 1.26 -21.86 8.88
N GLN A 51 2.34 -22.54 9.28
CA GLN A 51 2.74 -22.60 10.69
C GLN A 51 3.18 -21.23 11.20
N VAL A 52 2.73 -20.86 12.40
CA VAL A 52 3.09 -19.60 13.03
C VAL A 52 4.59 -19.58 13.36
N LYS A 53 5.31 -18.60 12.81
CA LYS A 53 6.69 -18.28 13.18
C LYS A 53 6.72 -17.35 14.39
N TRP A 54 5.91 -16.30 14.34
CA TRP A 54 5.63 -15.41 15.47
C TRP A 54 4.26 -14.77 15.32
N HIS A 55 3.71 -14.26 16.42
CA HIS A 55 2.54 -13.39 16.39
C HIS A 55 2.70 -12.23 17.39
N ASN A 56 2.08 -11.10 17.08
CA ASN A 56 1.94 -9.96 17.99
C ASN A 56 0.46 -9.79 18.34
N SER A 57 0.16 -9.78 19.64
CA SER A 57 -1.19 -9.56 20.17
C SER A 57 -1.28 -8.31 21.06
N THR A 58 -0.26 -7.46 21.06
CA THR A 58 -0.19 -6.23 21.88
C THR A 58 -0.36 -4.96 21.07
N SER A 59 -0.32 -5.04 19.74
CA SER A 59 -0.38 -3.89 18.83
C SER A 59 -1.61 -3.00 19.04
N GLY A 60 -2.78 -3.57 19.35
CA GLY A 60 -3.99 -2.81 19.65
C GLY A 60 -3.97 -2.06 21.00
N HIS A 61 -3.02 -2.36 21.88
CA HIS A 61 -2.98 -1.89 23.27
C HIS A 61 -1.54 -1.55 23.69
N LEU A 62 -0.89 -0.66 22.93
CA LEU A 62 0.47 -0.18 23.23
C LEU A 62 0.52 0.66 24.51
N ASP A 63 -0.57 1.35 24.83
CA ASP A 63 -0.78 1.98 26.14
C ASP A 63 -1.77 1.13 26.95
N ALA A 64 -1.32 0.61 28.09
CA ALA A 64 -2.08 -0.32 28.91
C ALA A 64 -3.25 0.35 29.65
N ASP A 65 -3.05 1.59 30.11
CA ASP A 65 -4.04 2.31 30.93
C ASP A 65 -5.16 2.87 30.05
N ALA A 66 -4.78 3.49 28.93
CA ALA A 66 -5.73 4.03 27.96
C ALA A 66 -6.30 2.95 27.02
N ARG A 67 -5.79 1.72 27.08
CA ARG A 67 -6.22 0.56 26.25
C ARG A 67 -6.30 0.89 24.76
N THR A 68 -5.26 1.53 24.25
CA THR A 68 -5.21 2.06 22.89
C THR A 68 -3.87 1.71 22.24
N GLY A 69 -3.85 1.72 20.91
CA GLY A 69 -2.72 1.25 20.13
C GLY A 69 -2.95 1.48 18.64
N VAL A 70 -2.43 0.58 17.83
CA VAL A 70 -2.53 0.63 16.37
C VAL A 70 -3.87 0.04 15.94
N SER A 71 -4.59 0.77 15.10
CA SER A 71 -5.77 0.27 14.38
C SER A 71 -5.33 -0.25 13.01
N LEU A 72 -5.86 -1.39 12.56
CA LEU A 72 -5.57 -1.95 11.24
C LEU A 72 -6.32 -1.15 10.15
N GLN A 73 -5.62 -0.28 9.42
CA GLN A 73 -6.24 0.64 8.44
C GLN A 73 -5.66 0.50 7.04
N GLY A 74 -5.08 -0.64 6.67
CA GLY A 74 -4.61 -0.86 5.30
C GLY A 74 -3.44 -1.81 5.20
N HIS A 75 -2.62 -1.59 4.18
CA HIS A 75 -1.61 -2.53 3.71
C HIS A 75 -0.42 -2.72 4.65
N LEU A 76 0.26 -3.84 4.42
CA LEU A 76 1.58 -4.14 4.96
C LEU A 76 2.68 -3.76 3.95
N LEU A 77 3.84 -3.35 4.46
CA LEU A 77 5.05 -3.08 3.67
C LEU A 77 6.27 -3.58 4.43
N LEU A 78 7.18 -4.31 3.78
CA LEU A 78 8.43 -4.78 4.39
C LEU A 78 9.61 -3.96 3.84
N HIS A 79 10.40 -3.35 4.71
CA HIS A 79 11.62 -2.64 4.32
C HIS A 79 12.64 -2.62 5.46
N GLY A 80 13.92 -2.81 5.15
CA GLY A 80 15.01 -2.65 6.12
C GLY A 80 14.86 -3.46 7.41
N GLY A 81 14.37 -4.70 7.32
CA GLY A 81 14.14 -5.58 8.48
C GLY A 81 12.93 -5.20 9.34
N LYS A 82 12.07 -4.29 8.85
CA LYS A 82 10.86 -3.84 9.53
C LYS A 82 9.62 -4.14 8.71
N LEU A 83 8.59 -4.64 9.39
CA LEU A 83 7.25 -4.76 8.86
C LEU A 83 6.48 -3.49 9.24
N TYR A 84 5.90 -2.84 8.26
CA TYR A 84 5.07 -1.64 8.42
C TYR A 84 3.61 -1.99 8.19
N LEU A 85 2.72 -1.31 8.91
CA LEU A 85 1.28 -1.42 8.76
C LEU A 85 0.68 -0.01 8.65
N ALA A 86 -0.19 0.21 7.67
CA ALA A 86 -1.02 1.40 7.61
C ALA A 86 -1.96 1.41 8.81
N GLY A 87 -1.71 2.37 9.70
CA GLY A 87 -2.38 2.47 10.99
C GLY A 87 -3.46 3.56 11.03
N GLY A 88 -3.99 3.78 12.23
CA GLY A 88 -4.98 4.83 12.49
C GLY A 88 -4.37 6.22 12.68
N SER A 89 -5.23 7.19 12.95
CA SER A 89 -4.84 8.59 13.15
C SER A 89 -3.88 8.84 14.33
N SER A 90 -3.78 7.90 15.26
CA SER A 90 -2.86 7.97 16.40
C SER A 90 -1.46 7.45 16.06
N VAL A 91 -1.35 6.32 15.35
CA VAL A 91 -0.08 5.70 14.94
C VAL A 91 -0.18 5.21 13.51
N SER A 92 0.47 5.89 12.58
CA SER A 92 0.60 5.45 11.19
C SER A 92 1.82 6.11 10.50
N PRO A 93 2.63 5.35 9.74
CA PRO A 93 2.65 3.89 9.72
C PRO A 93 3.12 3.33 11.07
N ALA A 94 2.52 2.23 11.51
CA ALA A 94 3.07 1.44 12.59
C ALA A 94 4.25 0.61 12.06
N ALA A 95 5.31 0.48 12.85
CA ALA A 95 6.53 -0.23 12.50
C ALA A 95 6.80 -1.34 13.52
N TYR A 96 7.17 -2.51 13.01
CA TYR A 96 7.47 -3.71 13.79
C TYR A 96 8.81 -4.27 13.33
N ASP A 97 9.55 -4.86 14.26
CA ASP A 97 10.69 -5.70 13.91
C ASP A 97 10.18 -6.94 13.16
N ALA A 98 10.66 -7.18 11.93
CA ALA A 98 10.09 -8.23 11.08
C ALA A 98 10.44 -9.65 11.57
N ALA A 99 11.52 -9.81 12.34
CA ALA A 99 11.96 -11.10 12.85
C ALA A 99 11.16 -11.53 14.09
N THR A 100 10.68 -10.57 14.88
CA THR A 100 10.04 -10.83 16.19
C THR A 100 8.60 -10.36 16.29
N GLY A 101 8.15 -9.50 15.38
CA GLY A 101 6.83 -8.85 15.45
C GLY A 101 6.73 -7.76 16.52
N ARG A 102 7.82 -7.42 17.24
CA ARG A 102 7.78 -6.40 18.30
C ARG A 102 7.50 -5.02 17.70
N CYS A 103 6.49 -4.32 18.22
CA CYS A 103 6.21 -2.94 17.83
C CYS A 103 7.36 -2.00 18.23
N LEU A 104 7.72 -1.09 17.33
CA LEU A 104 8.83 -0.15 17.48
C LEU A 104 8.35 1.29 17.74
N ASN A 105 7.03 1.54 17.71
CA ASN A 105 6.45 2.84 18.03
C ASN A 105 6.37 3.05 19.56
N ASP A 106 6.55 4.28 20.02
CA ASP A 106 6.30 4.65 21.42
C ASP A 106 4.79 4.89 21.64
N GLY A 107 4.21 4.23 22.63
CA GLY A 107 2.80 4.33 22.99
C GLY A 107 2.46 5.50 23.92
N LYS A 108 3.44 6.17 24.54
CA LYS A 108 3.21 7.18 25.61
C LYS A 108 2.25 8.31 25.23
N ASP A 109 2.25 8.70 23.96
CA ASP A 109 1.42 9.80 23.48
C ASP A 109 -0.01 9.39 23.16
N LEU A 110 -0.33 8.10 23.20
CA LEU A 110 -1.64 7.58 22.84
C LEU A 110 -2.74 8.01 23.82
N ALA A 111 -2.40 8.14 25.11
CA ALA A 111 -3.32 8.61 26.14
C ALA A 111 -3.85 10.04 25.88
N ASN A 112 -3.15 10.83 25.07
CA ASN A 112 -3.57 12.18 24.71
C ASN A 112 -4.74 12.20 23.69
N CYS A 113 -5.08 11.06 23.07
CA CYS A 113 -6.18 10.94 22.10
C CYS A 113 -6.10 11.91 20.89
N LEU A 114 -4.89 12.32 20.51
CA LEU A 114 -4.67 13.26 19.42
C LEU A 114 -4.44 12.55 18.08
N SER A 115 -4.99 13.12 17.01
CA SER A 115 -4.70 12.70 15.64
C SER A 115 -3.42 13.38 15.16
N ARG A 116 -2.32 12.62 15.08
CA ARG A 116 -0.98 13.14 14.76
C ARG A 116 -0.31 12.42 13.59
N SER A 117 -0.90 11.32 13.13
CA SER A 117 -0.36 10.51 12.04
C SER A 117 -1.03 10.82 10.69
N PRO A 118 -0.31 10.67 9.57
CA PRO A 118 -0.91 10.72 8.24
C PRO A 118 -2.04 9.70 8.13
N ARG A 119 -3.08 10.08 7.37
CA ARG A 119 -4.18 9.19 7.05
C ARG A 119 -3.85 8.36 5.82
N GLY A 120 -4.58 7.27 5.67
CA GLY A 120 -4.60 6.49 4.45
C GLY A 120 -4.11 5.07 4.66
N TRP A 121 -4.55 4.24 3.73
CA TRP A 121 -4.43 2.79 3.77
C TRP A 121 -3.30 2.24 2.90
N GLU A 122 -2.74 3.10 2.05
CA GLU A 122 -1.64 2.78 1.15
C GLU A 122 -0.33 3.15 1.83
N LEU A 123 0.67 2.29 1.69
CA LEU A 123 2.03 2.57 2.14
C LEU A 123 2.94 2.75 0.95
N SER A 124 3.74 3.81 0.97
CA SER A 124 4.78 4.05 -0.02
C SER A 124 6.15 4.05 0.63
N LEU A 125 7.11 3.43 -0.05
CA LEU A 125 8.53 3.52 0.28
C LEU A 125 9.17 4.62 -0.57
N LEU A 126 9.59 5.70 0.10
CA LEU A 126 10.23 6.85 -0.52
C LEU A 126 11.66 6.98 0.03
N ALA A 127 12.63 6.55 -0.77
CA ALA A 127 13.99 6.25 -0.30
C ALA A 127 13.95 5.24 0.86
N ASP A 128 14.32 5.64 2.08
CA ASP A 128 14.28 4.78 3.28
C ASP A 128 13.14 5.12 4.24
N GLN A 129 12.18 5.93 3.79
CA GLN A 129 11.05 6.37 4.62
C GLN A 129 9.76 5.74 4.11
N VAL A 130 9.05 5.08 5.01
CA VAL A 130 7.70 4.57 4.76
C VAL A 130 6.71 5.65 5.16
N VAL A 131 5.79 5.99 4.25
CA VAL A 131 4.75 6.99 4.45
C VAL A 131 3.38 6.39 4.14
N ALA A 132 2.36 6.86 4.85
CA ALA A 132 0.97 6.50 4.57
C ALA A 132 0.31 7.56 3.67
N CYS A 133 -0.54 7.13 2.76
CA CYS A 133 -1.35 8.01 1.92
C CYS A 133 -2.66 7.32 1.48
N GLY A 134 -3.51 8.08 0.80
CA GLY A 134 -4.75 7.56 0.25
C GLY A 134 -5.94 7.67 1.20
N LYS A 135 -7.08 7.11 0.77
CA LYS A 135 -8.35 7.20 1.48
C LYS A 135 -8.33 6.40 2.80
N PRO A 136 -9.04 6.80 3.86
CA PRO A 136 -9.25 5.91 5.00
C PRO A 136 -9.87 4.57 4.55
N PHE A 137 -9.29 3.46 4.99
CA PHE A 137 -9.64 2.13 4.49
C PHE A 137 -11.11 1.76 4.71
N TYR A 138 -11.63 2.05 5.90
CA TYR A 138 -13.05 1.85 6.23
C TYR A 138 -13.92 3.08 5.94
N GLY A 139 -13.47 3.99 5.07
CA GLY A 139 -14.33 5.03 4.51
C GLY A 139 -15.31 4.44 3.51
N HIS A 140 -16.60 4.79 3.62
CA HIS A 140 -17.64 4.24 2.75
C HIS A 140 -17.26 4.37 1.26
N PRO A 141 -17.35 3.29 0.45
CA PRO A 141 -16.82 3.27 -0.90
C PRO A 141 -17.45 4.33 -1.81
N ALA A 142 -18.77 4.56 -1.70
CA ALA A 142 -19.51 5.51 -2.53
C ALA A 142 -19.22 7.00 -2.24
N TYR A 143 -18.57 7.33 -1.12
CA TYR A 143 -18.30 8.72 -0.75
C TYR A 143 -16.81 9.03 -0.82
N GLY A 144 -16.46 10.08 -1.55
CA GLY A 144 -15.11 10.63 -1.56
C GLY A 144 -14.73 11.20 -0.20
N VAL A 145 -13.45 11.17 0.12
CA VAL A 145 -12.89 11.90 1.27
C VAL A 145 -12.04 13.03 0.72
N TYR A 146 -12.51 14.27 0.89
CA TYR A 146 -11.89 15.45 0.30
C TYR A 146 -10.82 16.03 1.21
N ASP A 147 -9.61 15.49 1.14
CA ASP A 147 -8.45 15.91 1.92
C ASP A 147 -7.15 15.72 1.11
N ASN A 148 -6.20 16.66 1.21
CA ASN A 148 -4.95 16.60 0.46
C ASN A 148 -4.07 15.39 0.81
N SER A 149 -4.17 14.84 2.02
CA SER A 149 -3.50 13.59 2.42
C SER A 149 -4.11 12.34 1.76
N VAL A 150 -5.34 12.45 1.24
CA VAL A 150 -6.02 11.38 0.52
C VAL A 150 -5.69 11.38 -0.96
N PHE A 151 -5.68 12.55 -1.59
CA PHE A 151 -5.49 12.66 -3.03
C PHE A 151 -4.04 12.52 -3.46
N ASN A 152 -3.12 13.10 -2.68
CA ASN A 152 -1.71 13.08 -3.02
C ASN A 152 -1.10 11.73 -2.67
N ARG A 153 -0.55 11.05 -3.67
CA ARG A 153 0.17 9.78 -3.53
C ARG A 153 1.41 9.79 -4.41
N VAL A 154 2.45 9.11 -3.95
CA VAL A 154 3.67 8.90 -4.72
C VAL A 154 4.15 7.49 -4.45
N PHE A 155 4.36 6.69 -5.49
CA PHE A 155 4.98 5.37 -5.42
C PHE A 155 6.19 5.37 -6.34
N ILE A 156 7.30 4.81 -5.88
CA ILE A 156 8.56 4.76 -6.62
C ILE A 156 9.05 3.33 -6.61
N ALA A 157 9.42 2.80 -7.77
CA ALA A 157 9.99 1.48 -7.90
C ALA A 157 11.28 1.54 -8.74
N PRO A 158 12.41 1.05 -8.23
CA PRO A 158 13.60 0.82 -9.05
C PRO A 158 13.34 -0.35 -10.02
N MET A 159 13.80 -0.21 -11.26
CA MET A 159 13.60 -1.16 -12.36
C MET A 159 14.91 -1.31 -13.14
N GLY A 160 15.85 -2.10 -12.61
CA GLY A 160 17.18 -2.25 -13.22
C GLY A 160 17.97 -0.93 -13.17
N ASP A 161 18.32 -0.39 -14.34
CA ASP A 161 19.00 0.90 -14.50
C ASP A 161 18.04 2.10 -14.47
N GLN A 162 16.73 1.85 -14.42
CA GLN A 162 15.70 2.88 -14.43
C GLN A 162 14.97 2.96 -13.09
N THR A 163 14.23 4.04 -12.90
CA THR A 163 13.30 4.21 -11.79
C THR A 163 11.98 4.70 -12.36
N VAL A 164 10.88 4.05 -11.98
CA VAL A 164 9.53 4.54 -12.26
C VAL A 164 8.97 5.24 -11.04
N ALA A 165 8.31 6.37 -11.25
CA ALA A 165 7.50 7.02 -10.23
C ALA A 165 6.05 7.17 -10.74
N TRP A 166 5.10 6.73 -9.92
CA TRP A 166 3.70 7.08 -10.05
C TRP A 166 3.36 8.13 -9.00
N ALA A 167 3.10 9.36 -9.45
CA ALA A 167 2.61 10.44 -8.61
C ALA A 167 1.17 10.79 -9.01
N ALA A 168 0.30 11.04 -8.05
CA ALA A 168 -1.02 11.57 -8.32
C ALA A 168 -1.41 12.68 -7.35
N ASP A 169 -2.30 13.55 -7.83
CA ASP A 169 -3.03 14.54 -7.06
C ASP A 169 -4.53 14.42 -7.34
N PHE A 170 -5.33 15.41 -6.91
CA PHE A 170 -6.79 15.40 -7.10
C PHE A 170 -7.22 15.33 -8.58
N ASN A 171 -6.41 15.84 -9.50
CA ASN A 171 -6.80 16.02 -10.91
C ASN A 171 -6.18 15.00 -11.84
N VAL A 172 -4.95 14.54 -11.56
CA VAL A 172 -4.18 13.76 -12.53
C VAL A 172 -3.26 12.74 -11.89
N HIS A 173 -3.10 11.60 -12.56
CA HIS A 173 -2.09 10.59 -12.28
C HIS A 173 -0.98 10.70 -13.33
N LYS A 174 0.27 10.75 -12.87
CA LYS A 174 1.47 10.81 -13.72
C LYS A 174 2.35 9.61 -13.44
N VAL A 175 2.64 8.85 -14.49
CA VAL A 175 3.66 7.80 -14.47
C VAL A 175 4.88 8.34 -15.22
N MET A 176 6.05 8.22 -14.61
CA MET A 176 7.29 8.86 -15.05
C MET A 176 8.45 7.88 -14.96
N GLY A 177 9.33 7.87 -15.95
CA GLY A 177 10.58 7.10 -15.93
C GLY A 177 11.81 7.98 -15.82
N PHE A 178 12.82 7.50 -15.11
CA PHE A 178 14.08 8.21 -14.83
C PHE A 178 15.27 7.28 -15.06
N LYS A 179 16.34 7.79 -15.69
CA LYS A 179 17.58 7.03 -15.94
C LYS A 179 18.67 7.22 -14.87
N ASN A 180 18.60 8.29 -14.08
CA ASN A 180 19.58 8.63 -13.04
C ASN A 180 18.85 9.29 -11.87
N PHE A 181 17.98 8.52 -11.21
CA PHE A 181 17.12 9.06 -10.16
C PHE A 181 17.95 9.57 -8.97
N ASP A 182 17.75 10.83 -8.59
CA ASP A 182 18.45 11.46 -7.48
C ASP A 182 17.82 11.04 -6.14
N TRP A 183 18.23 9.86 -5.67
CA TRP A 183 17.78 9.26 -4.42
C TRP A 183 18.17 10.09 -3.19
N GLN A 184 19.34 10.74 -3.21
CA GLN A 184 19.79 11.58 -2.10
C GLN A 184 18.93 12.83 -1.96
N GLY A 185 18.60 13.50 -3.06
CA GLY A 185 17.71 14.64 -3.09
C GLY A 185 16.29 14.29 -2.64
N LEU A 186 15.76 13.12 -3.05
CA LEU A 186 14.50 12.60 -2.53
C LEU A 186 14.58 12.38 -1.02
N ALA A 187 15.59 11.64 -0.54
CA ALA A 187 15.75 11.32 0.88
C ALA A 187 15.84 12.58 1.75
N ALA A 188 16.62 13.59 1.32
CA ALA A 188 16.75 14.86 2.02
C ALA A 188 15.41 15.62 2.14
N LYS A 189 14.55 15.54 1.12
CA LYS A 189 13.23 16.18 1.12
C LYS A 189 12.22 15.41 1.97
N VAL A 190 12.22 14.07 1.89
CA VAL A 190 11.30 13.21 2.66
C VAL A 190 11.68 13.15 4.14
N ALA A 191 12.94 13.39 4.50
CA ALA A 191 13.36 13.51 5.91
C ALA A 191 12.64 14.62 6.66
N LYS A 192 12.08 15.63 5.98
CA LYS A 192 11.31 16.71 6.61
C LYS A 192 9.93 16.21 7.07
N PRO A 193 9.55 16.37 8.35
CA PRO A 193 8.29 15.83 8.89
C PRO A 193 7.03 16.24 8.11
N GLU A 194 6.96 17.48 7.64
CA GLU A 194 5.80 18.02 6.92
C GLU A 194 5.55 17.30 5.58
N ASN A 195 6.60 16.78 4.94
CA ASN A 195 6.52 16.04 3.68
C ASN A 195 6.12 14.57 3.88
N ARG A 196 6.16 14.08 5.13
CA ARG A 196 5.71 12.73 5.50
C ARG A 196 4.23 12.70 5.90
N PHE A 197 3.66 13.86 6.25
CA PHE A 197 2.24 13.97 6.57
C PHE A 197 1.37 14.16 5.33
N VAL A 198 1.84 14.93 4.33
CA VAL A 198 1.19 15.07 3.02
C VAL A 198 2.22 14.81 1.92
N VAL A 199 2.07 13.66 1.25
CA VAL A 199 3.02 13.17 0.24
C VAL A 199 2.80 13.88 -1.10
N ASN A 200 3.34 15.08 -1.26
CA ASN A 200 3.16 15.88 -2.47
C ASN A 200 4.40 15.82 -3.39
N TRP A 201 4.22 15.30 -4.61
CA TRP A 201 5.30 15.18 -5.60
C TRP A 201 6.01 16.50 -5.88
N GLY A 202 5.29 17.61 -6.05
CA GLY A 202 5.91 18.92 -6.31
C GLY A 202 6.88 19.38 -5.21
N LYS A 203 6.67 18.94 -3.96
CA LYS A 203 7.57 19.23 -2.84
C LYS A 203 8.73 18.26 -2.73
N ILE A 204 8.51 16.98 -3.03
CA ILE A 204 9.49 15.92 -2.79
C ILE A 204 10.25 15.46 -4.03
N ALA A 205 9.82 15.85 -5.23
CA ALA A 205 10.41 15.43 -6.50
C ALA A 205 11.93 15.69 -6.49
N PRO A 206 12.75 14.73 -6.94
CA PRO A 206 14.19 14.90 -7.01
C PRO A 206 14.58 15.99 -8.03
N SER A 207 15.87 16.36 -8.05
CA SER A 207 16.39 17.30 -9.05
C SER A 207 16.40 16.71 -10.47
N THR A 208 16.55 15.40 -10.59
CA THR A 208 16.49 14.67 -11.86
C THR A 208 15.14 14.86 -12.54
N LYS A 209 15.16 15.29 -13.80
CA LYS A 209 13.95 15.37 -14.64
C LYS A 209 13.57 13.98 -15.17
N PRO A 210 12.27 13.69 -15.32
CA PRO A 210 11.82 12.46 -15.96
C PRO A 210 12.29 12.43 -17.41
N ALA A 211 12.77 11.26 -17.86
CA ALA A 211 13.11 11.00 -19.26
C ALA A 211 11.85 10.93 -20.14
N TRP A 212 10.75 10.46 -19.56
CA TRP A 212 9.42 10.43 -20.15
C TRP A 212 8.36 10.56 -19.06
N SER A 213 7.16 11.02 -19.45
CA SER A 213 6.01 11.11 -18.56
C SER A 213 4.72 10.86 -19.33
N VAL A 214 3.86 10.01 -18.79
CA VAL A 214 2.52 9.72 -19.32
C VAL A 214 1.48 10.11 -18.27
N GLN A 215 0.40 10.75 -18.72
CA GLN A 215 -0.71 11.17 -17.88
C GLN A 215 -1.89 10.21 -18.03
N PHE A 216 -2.54 9.94 -16.90
CA PHE A 216 -3.75 9.15 -16.79
C PHE A 216 -4.76 9.92 -15.95
N GLU A 217 -6.05 9.75 -16.26
CA GLU A 217 -7.14 10.31 -15.45
C GLU A 217 -7.16 9.65 -14.06
N GLN A 218 -7.22 8.32 -14.03
CA GLN A 218 -7.17 7.51 -12.81
C GLN A 218 -6.37 6.22 -13.02
N VAL A 219 -5.59 5.88 -12.00
CA VAL A 219 -4.86 4.60 -11.88
C VAL A 219 -5.14 4.05 -10.49
N HIS A 220 -5.53 2.78 -10.43
CA HIS A 220 -5.91 2.10 -9.19
C HIS A 220 -4.82 1.20 -8.63
N ALA A 221 -3.95 0.70 -9.51
CA ALA A 221 -2.82 -0.13 -9.12
C ALA A 221 -1.71 -0.08 -10.19
N MET A 222 -0.48 -0.32 -9.77
CA MET A 222 0.70 -0.39 -10.63
C MET A 222 1.58 -1.57 -10.22
N ALA A 223 2.07 -2.32 -11.21
CA ALA A 223 3.10 -3.33 -11.04
C ALA A 223 4.31 -3.00 -11.91
N ALA A 224 5.48 -2.86 -11.28
CA ALA A 224 6.75 -2.68 -11.97
C ALA A 224 7.39 -4.05 -12.25
N CYS A 225 7.50 -4.42 -13.53
CA CYS A 225 8.06 -5.68 -13.99
C CYS A 225 9.37 -5.44 -14.76
N THR A 226 10.21 -6.45 -14.96
CA THR A 226 11.52 -6.28 -15.61
C THR A 226 11.48 -5.56 -16.97
N ASN A 227 10.42 -5.77 -17.76
CA ASN A 227 10.29 -5.24 -19.12
C ASN A 227 9.01 -4.41 -19.37
N ALA A 228 8.18 -4.21 -18.34
CA ALA A 228 6.89 -3.54 -18.45
C ALA A 228 6.47 -2.88 -17.14
N ILE A 229 5.76 -1.76 -17.23
CA ILE A 229 4.98 -1.19 -16.12
C ILE A 229 3.52 -1.47 -16.42
N VAL A 230 2.88 -2.32 -15.63
CA VAL A 230 1.47 -2.66 -15.80
C VAL A 230 0.63 -1.76 -14.89
N LEU A 231 -0.35 -1.09 -15.47
CA LEU A 231 -1.28 -0.18 -14.80
C LEU A 231 -2.69 -0.71 -14.93
N ALA A 232 -3.48 -0.62 -13.86
CA ALA A 232 -4.92 -0.87 -13.90
C ALA A 232 -5.65 0.48 -13.79
N THR A 233 -6.38 0.86 -14.85
CA THR A 233 -7.23 2.07 -14.90
C THR A 233 -8.70 1.68 -14.71
N ASP A 234 -9.63 2.64 -14.77
CA ASP A 234 -11.06 2.37 -14.67
C ASP A 234 -11.60 1.41 -15.74
N THR A 235 -10.97 1.37 -16.92
CA THR A 235 -11.52 0.71 -18.10
C THR A 235 -10.57 -0.27 -18.75
N GLU A 236 -9.29 -0.29 -18.38
CA GLU A 236 -8.29 -1.13 -19.04
C GLU A 236 -7.08 -1.44 -18.16
N LEU A 237 -6.40 -2.53 -18.50
CA LEU A 237 -5.00 -2.73 -18.20
C LEU A 237 -4.15 -2.08 -19.29
N VAL A 238 -3.10 -1.39 -18.90
CA VAL A 238 -2.13 -0.77 -19.81
C VAL A 238 -0.73 -1.22 -19.42
N ALA A 239 0.04 -1.75 -20.37
CA ALA A 239 1.47 -1.94 -20.18
C ALA A 239 2.26 -0.85 -20.89
N LEU A 240 3.16 -0.21 -20.14
CA LEU A 240 4.12 0.76 -20.67
C LEU A 240 5.50 0.14 -20.74
N ASN A 241 6.25 0.50 -21.79
CA ASN A 241 7.68 0.26 -21.85
C ASN A 241 8.39 1.14 -20.81
N PRO A 242 9.16 0.57 -19.87
CA PRO A 242 9.84 1.34 -18.84
C PRO A 242 10.83 2.38 -19.40
N THR A 243 11.39 2.15 -20.59
CA THR A 243 12.49 2.95 -21.15
C THR A 243 12.03 4.28 -21.74
N ASP A 244 10.87 4.30 -22.39
CA ASP A 244 10.37 5.45 -23.13
C ASP A 244 8.91 5.82 -22.81
N GLY A 245 8.23 5.03 -21.99
CA GLY A 245 6.83 5.24 -21.62
C GLY A 245 5.83 4.90 -22.72
N SER A 246 6.27 4.31 -23.84
CA SER A 246 5.38 3.91 -24.93
C SER A 246 4.45 2.77 -24.48
N VAL A 247 3.21 2.79 -24.98
CA VAL A 247 2.24 1.73 -24.72
C VAL A 247 2.65 0.48 -25.48
N GLN A 248 2.92 -0.62 -24.77
CA GLN A 248 3.21 -1.93 -25.36
C GLN A 248 1.91 -2.67 -25.72
N TRP A 249 0.93 -2.66 -24.82
CA TRP A 249 -0.38 -3.25 -25.03
C TRP A 249 -1.44 -2.66 -24.11
N LYS A 250 -2.71 -2.87 -24.48
CA LYS A 250 -3.91 -2.49 -23.72
C LYS A 250 -4.91 -3.64 -23.74
N LEU A 251 -5.58 -3.87 -22.61
CA LEU A 251 -6.63 -4.89 -22.49
C LEU A 251 -7.84 -4.28 -21.76
N PRO A 252 -9.05 -4.32 -22.33
CA PRO A 252 -10.23 -3.74 -21.69
C PRO A 252 -10.61 -4.52 -20.43
N LEU A 253 -11.06 -3.81 -19.42
CA LEU A 253 -11.68 -4.34 -18.21
C LEU A 253 -13.19 -4.14 -18.27
N PRO A 254 -14.00 -5.16 -17.95
CA PRO A 254 -15.46 -5.06 -18.01
C PRO A 254 -16.06 -4.21 -16.87
N GLN A 255 -15.27 -3.96 -15.82
CA GLN A 255 -15.58 -3.12 -14.66
C GLN A 255 -14.28 -2.51 -14.12
N PRO A 256 -14.33 -1.44 -13.32
CA PRO A 256 -13.15 -0.91 -12.64
C PRO A 256 -12.49 -1.95 -11.72
N PRO A 257 -11.16 -1.93 -11.61
CA PRO A 257 -10.43 -2.72 -10.62
C PRO A 257 -10.67 -2.18 -9.21
N THR A 258 -10.53 -3.05 -8.23
CA THR A 258 -10.33 -2.61 -6.84
C THR A 258 -8.97 -1.91 -6.71
N PRO A 259 -8.86 -0.85 -5.90
CA PRO A 259 -7.57 -0.24 -5.59
C PRO A 259 -6.57 -1.30 -5.08
N TRP A 260 -5.33 -1.26 -5.59
CA TRP A 260 -4.29 -2.26 -5.33
C TRP A 260 -4.64 -3.72 -5.67
N GLY A 261 -5.75 -3.96 -6.38
CA GLY A 261 -6.20 -5.30 -6.80
C GLY A 261 -5.45 -5.85 -8.02
N LEU A 262 -4.17 -5.55 -8.18
CA LEU A 262 -3.33 -6.00 -9.31
C LEU A 262 -2.17 -6.82 -8.79
N ALA A 263 -1.94 -7.99 -9.40
CA ALA A 263 -0.76 -8.81 -9.15
C ALA A 263 -0.18 -9.32 -10.46
N VAL A 264 1.15 -9.48 -10.50
CA VAL A 264 1.86 -10.09 -11.63
C VAL A 264 2.73 -11.21 -11.09
N ASP A 265 2.66 -12.38 -11.71
CA ASP A 265 3.49 -13.52 -11.31
C ASP A 265 4.82 -13.60 -12.10
N ASN A 266 5.65 -14.59 -11.75
CA ASN A 266 6.94 -14.79 -12.38
C ASN A 266 6.88 -15.22 -13.85
N ALA A 267 5.72 -15.70 -14.33
CA ALA A 267 5.47 -16.04 -15.72
C ALA A 267 4.94 -14.84 -16.51
N GLY A 268 4.78 -13.68 -15.86
CA GLY A 268 4.23 -12.47 -16.46
C GLY A 268 2.70 -12.50 -16.61
N ARG A 269 2.01 -13.43 -15.93
CA ARG A 269 0.54 -13.44 -15.91
C ARG A 269 0.07 -12.35 -14.95
N VAL A 270 -0.96 -11.63 -15.37
CA VAL A 270 -1.55 -10.50 -14.65
C VAL A 270 -2.89 -10.92 -14.07
N ALA A 271 -3.04 -10.84 -12.75
CA ALA A 271 -4.32 -11.00 -12.07
C ALA A 271 -4.88 -9.64 -11.64
N VAL A 272 -6.18 -9.41 -11.88
CA VAL A 272 -6.88 -8.18 -11.48
C VAL A 272 -8.18 -8.54 -10.77
N THR A 273 -8.38 -7.98 -9.57
CA THR A 273 -9.64 -8.05 -8.82
C THR A 273 -10.49 -6.82 -9.15
N LEU A 274 -11.73 -7.04 -9.61
CA LEU A 274 -12.70 -6.02 -9.96
C LEU A 274 -13.59 -5.61 -8.79
N VAL A 275 -14.20 -4.44 -8.86
CA VAL A 275 -15.11 -3.92 -7.82
C VAL A 275 -16.34 -4.80 -7.57
N ASP A 276 -16.71 -5.66 -8.51
CA ASP A 276 -17.79 -6.64 -8.38
C ASP A 276 -17.34 -7.97 -7.75
N GLY A 277 -16.07 -8.07 -7.34
CA GLY A 277 -15.47 -9.24 -6.70
C GLY A 277 -14.94 -10.29 -7.68
N LYS A 278 -15.11 -10.11 -9.00
CA LYS A 278 -14.49 -11.02 -9.98
C LYS A 278 -12.97 -10.85 -10.01
N VAL A 279 -12.27 -11.95 -10.22
CA VAL A 279 -10.82 -11.96 -10.50
C VAL A 279 -10.61 -12.38 -11.94
N LEU A 280 -9.96 -11.52 -12.73
CA LEU A 280 -9.55 -11.81 -14.10
C LEU A 280 -8.07 -12.15 -14.14
N CYS A 281 -7.68 -13.10 -14.99
CA CYS A 281 -6.29 -13.45 -15.23
C CYS A 281 -5.96 -13.30 -16.72
N PHE A 282 -4.86 -12.62 -17.03
CA PHE A 282 -4.38 -12.36 -18.38
C PHE A 282 -2.96 -12.92 -18.54
N GLY A 283 -2.68 -13.53 -19.69
CA GLY A 283 -1.38 -14.12 -20.00
C GLY A 283 -1.55 -15.31 -20.96
N GLN A 284 -0.45 -15.84 -21.48
CA GLN A 284 -0.52 -17.09 -22.23
C GLN A 284 -1.01 -18.19 -21.30
N GLY A 285 -2.15 -18.79 -21.63
CA GLY A 285 -2.59 -20.01 -20.95
C GLY A 285 -1.51 -21.07 -21.11
N LEU A 286 -1.18 -21.77 -20.02
CA LEU A 286 -0.59 -23.10 -20.17
C LEU A 286 -1.58 -23.87 -21.03
N GLY A 287 -1.21 -24.17 -22.27
CA GLY A 287 -2.05 -24.92 -23.19
C GLY A 287 -2.63 -26.15 -22.47
N ALA A 288 -3.90 -26.44 -22.72
CA ALA A 288 -4.51 -27.68 -22.30
C ALA A 288 -3.56 -28.84 -22.67
N ILE A 289 -3.16 -29.62 -21.66
CA ILE A 289 -2.41 -30.86 -21.83
C ILE A 289 -3.39 -31.94 -22.30
#